data_AF-A0A2S8V8U6-F1
#
_entry.id   AF-A0A2S8V8U6-F1
#
_cell.length_a   1.000
_cell.length_b   1.000
_cell.length_c   1.000
_cell.angle_alpha   90.00
_cell.angle_beta   90.00
_cell.angle_gamma   90.00
#
_symmetry.space_group_name_H-M   'P 1'
#
loop_
_entity.id
_entity.type
_entity.pdbx_description
1 polymer ?
#
loop_
_entity_poly.entity_id
_entity_poly.type
_entity_poly.pdbx_seq_one_letter_code
_entity_poly.pdbx_strand_id
1 'polypeptide(L)'
;MKTTRVLAALLIATGLSATAVAAPPVLLNNSLITEIPKGDRTSFHEAIAQALNSSADGQRTEWASKTQPKRAAPITVQLTPTQTSKVKDDRVCRFLVADFARTSTTEKWQFWFCKQPDGTWKASSN
;
A
#
# COMPACT_ATOMS: atom_id res chain seq x y z
N MET A 1 -61.06 -28.67 -19.12
CA MET A 1 -60.82 -28.14 -17.77
C MET A 1 -59.39 -27.59 -17.69
N LYS A 2 -59.29 -26.28 -17.39
CA LYS A 2 -58.21 -25.53 -16.73
C LYS A 2 -56.76 -25.70 -17.20
N THR A 3 -56.34 -24.74 -18.03
CA THR A 3 -54.96 -24.30 -18.20
C THR A 3 -54.49 -23.54 -16.95
N THR A 4 -53.41 -23.99 -16.30
CA THR A 4 -52.79 -23.26 -15.19
C THR A 4 -51.39 -22.81 -15.62
N ARG A 5 -51.21 -21.50 -15.79
CA ARG A 5 -49.94 -20.84 -16.12
C ARG A 5 -49.05 -20.80 -14.88
N VAL A 6 -47.78 -21.22 -15.02
CA VAL A 6 -46.76 -21.10 -13.98
C VAL A 6 -46.14 -19.69 -14.06
N LEU A 7 -46.29 -18.90 -13.01
CA LEU A 7 -45.65 -17.59 -12.84
C LEU A 7 -44.28 -17.80 -12.20
N ALA A 8 -43.21 -17.52 -12.96
CA ALA A 8 -41.84 -17.45 -12.44
C ALA A 8 -41.60 -16.05 -11.86
N ALA A 9 -41.37 -15.96 -10.54
CA ALA A 9 -40.99 -14.72 -9.88
C ALA A 9 -39.45 -14.59 -9.90
N LEU A 10 -38.93 -13.70 -10.75
CA LEU A 10 -37.53 -13.28 -10.75
C LEU A 10 -37.30 -12.28 -9.60
N LEU A 11 -36.64 -12.72 -8.52
CA LEU A 11 -36.10 -11.82 -7.50
C LEU A 11 -34.74 -11.30 -7.96
N ILE A 12 -34.72 -10.08 -8.49
CA ILE A 12 -33.49 -9.36 -8.82
C ILE A 12 -32.98 -8.72 -7.52
N ALA A 13 -32.05 -9.38 -6.83
CA ALA A 13 -31.30 -8.78 -5.74
C ALA A 13 -30.26 -7.81 -6.32
N THR A 14 -30.61 -6.53 -6.42
CA THR A 14 -29.64 -5.47 -6.74
C THR A 14 -28.73 -5.26 -5.54
N GLY A 15 -27.58 -5.94 -5.53
CA GLY A 15 -26.53 -5.69 -4.55
C GLY A 15 -26.04 -4.25 -4.65
N LEU A 16 -26.15 -3.49 -3.56
CA LEU A 16 -25.53 -2.18 -3.45
C LEU A 16 -24.01 -2.39 -3.51
N SER A 17 -23.43 -2.10 -4.66
CA SER A 17 -21.98 -1.99 -4.80
C SER A 17 -21.58 -0.70 -4.08
N ALA A 18 -21.10 -0.81 -2.85
CA ALA A 18 -20.51 0.33 -2.15
C ALA A 18 -19.30 0.79 -2.98
N THR A 19 -19.43 1.96 -3.60
CA THR A 19 -18.31 2.61 -4.27
C THR A 19 -17.32 3.03 -3.19
N ALA A 20 -16.16 2.37 -3.14
CA ALA A 20 -15.05 2.82 -2.31
C ALA A 20 -14.60 4.19 -2.83
N VAL A 21 -14.99 5.25 -2.11
CA VAL A 21 -14.51 6.61 -2.40
C VAL A 21 -13.11 6.74 -1.84
N ALA A 22 -12.12 6.98 -2.70
CA ALA A 22 -10.78 7.30 -2.26
C ALA A 22 -10.82 8.60 -1.44
N ALA A 23 -10.25 8.59 -0.25
CA ALA A 23 -10.21 9.77 0.59
C ALA A 23 -9.45 10.91 -0.14
N PRO A 24 -9.93 12.16 -0.07
CA PRO A 24 -9.33 13.25 -0.81
C PRO A 24 -7.87 13.47 -0.38
N PRO A 25 -6.95 13.81 -1.31
CA PRO A 25 -5.51 13.93 -1.04
C PRO A 25 -5.17 14.99 0.01
N VAL A 26 -6.11 15.89 0.32
CA VAL A 26 -6.00 16.89 1.40
C VAL A 26 -5.74 16.27 2.78
N LEU A 27 -6.16 15.02 3.02
CA LEU A 27 -5.92 14.33 4.29
C LEU A 27 -4.45 13.91 4.48
N LEU A 28 -3.64 13.95 3.42
CA LEU A 28 -2.21 13.60 3.44
C LEU A 28 -1.30 14.84 3.38
N ASN A 29 -1.89 16.04 3.38
CA ASN A 29 -1.13 17.27 3.47
C ASN A 29 -0.33 17.24 4.79
N ASN A 30 0.99 17.46 4.70
CA ASN A 30 1.94 17.45 5.81
C ASN A 30 2.35 16.08 6.36
N SER A 31 2.12 15.00 5.62
CA SER A 31 2.76 13.71 5.93
C SER A 31 4.17 13.62 5.35
N LEU A 32 5.13 13.11 6.13
CA LEU A 32 6.49 12.80 5.71
C LEU A 32 6.53 11.91 4.45
N ILE A 33 5.54 11.02 4.24
CA ILE A 33 5.47 10.19 3.02
C ILE A 33 5.23 11.03 1.76
N THR A 34 4.47 12.12 1.86
CA THR A 34 4.19 13.03 0.73
C THR A 34 5.30 14.07 0.53
N GLU A 35 6.13 14.27 1.55
CA GLU A 35 7.29 15.16 1.54
C GLU A 35 8.58 14.54 0.98
N ILE A 36 8.55 13.25 0.58
CA ILE A 36 9.70 12.63 -0.09
C ILE A 36 10.06 13.44 -1.36
N PRO A 37 11.31 13.92 -1.47
CA PRO A 37 11.78 14.70 -2.61
C PRO A 37 11.54 13.97 -3.93
N LYS A 38 11.12 14.71 -4.96
CA LYS A 38 10.84 14.11 -6.29
C LYS A 38 12.03 13.32 -6.85
N GLY A 39 13.25 13.82 -6.67
CA GLY A 39 14.49 13.17 -7.12
C GLY A 39 14.82 11.86 -6.39
N ASP A 40 14.21 11.64 -5.22
CA ASP A 40 14.49 10.48 -4.37
C ASP A 40 13.42 9.39 -4.47
N ARG A 41 12.27 9.67 -5.11
CA ARG A 41 11.13 8.75 -5.22
C ARG A 41 11.51 7.39 -5.80
N THR A 42 12.32 7.37 -6.86
CA THR A 42 12.79 6.12 -7.46
C THR A 42 13.59 5.30 -6.45
N SER A 43 14.58 5.91 -5.78
CA SER A 43 15.39 5.20 -4.78
C SER A 43 14.58 4.74 -3.58
N PHE A 44 13.53 5.48 -3.20
CA PHE A 44 12.61 5.07 -2.14
C PHE A 44 11.78 3.84 -2.55
N HIS A 45 11.24 3.84 -3.78
CA HIS A 45 10.53 2.68 -4.31
C HIS A 45 11.43 1.44 -4.42
N GLU A 46 12.69 1.63 -4.82
CA GLU A 46 13.69 0.56 -4.84
C GLU A 46 13.96 0.01 -3.44
N ALA A 47 14.10 0.87 -2.42
CA ALA A 47 14.27 0.45 -1.04
C ALA A 47 13.06 -0.37 -0.52
N ILE A 48 11.84 0.05 -0.85
CA ILE A 48 10.62 -0.73 -0.57
C ILE A 48 10.69 -2.09 -1.25
N ALA A 49 10.99 -2.13 -2.56
CA ALA A 49 11.07 -3.38 -3.30
C ALA A 49 12.17 -4.30 -2.75
N GLN A 50 13.33 -3.75 -2.36
CA GLN A 50 14.42 -4.50 -1.76
C GLN A 50 14.02 -5.12 -0.42
N ALA A 51 13.38 -4.34 0.47
CA ALA A 51 12.87 -4.83 1.75
C ALA A 51 11.85 -5.97 1.54
N LEU A 52 10.91 -5.77 0.60
CA LEU A 52 9.88 -6.76 0.28
C LEU A 52 10.41 -8.02 -0.40
N ASN A 53 11.50 -7.93 -1.17
CA ASN A 53 12.10 -9.09 -1.85
C ASN A 53 13.08 -9.87 -0.96
N SER A 54 13.84 -9.18 -0.11
CA SER A 54 15.07 -9.75 0.46
C SER A 54 15.06 -9.88 1.97
N SER A 55 14.27 -9.07 2.67
CA SER A 55 14.23 -9.10 4.13
C SER A 55 13.30 -10.18 4.63
N ALA A 56 13.68 -10.90 5.69
CA ALA A 56 12.77 -11.76 6.42
C ALA A 56 11.67 -10.94 7.12
N ASP A 57 10.54 -11.58 7.46
CA ASP A 57 9.55 -10.92 8.31
C ASP A 57 10.18 -10.58 9.68
N GLY A 58 9.98 -9.36 10.16
CA GLY A 58 10.60 -8.79 11.36
C GLY A 58 11.98 -8.17 11.12
N GLN A 59 12.62 -8.39 9.96
CA GLN A 59 13.91 -7.78 9.65
C GLN A 59 13.74 -6.34 9.18
N ARG A 60 14.49 -5.44 9.82
CA ARG A 60 14.50 -4.01 9.50
C ARG A 60 15.53 -3.68 8.43
N THR A 61 15.14 -2.79 7.53
CA THR A 61 16.03 -2.10 6.59
C THR A 61 15.82 -0.60 6.72
N GLU A 62 16.81 0.18 6.31
CA GLU A 62 16.78 1.64 6.43
C GLU A 62 16.98 2.31 5.09
N TRP A 63 16.28 3.42 4.90
CA TRP A 63 16.46 4.31 3.78
C TRP A 63 16.50 5.76 4.28
N ALA A 64 17.28 6.60 3.61
CA ALA A 64 17.29 8.03 3.87
C ALA A 64 17.29 8.81 2.55
N SER A 65 16.46 9.85 2.50
CA SER A 65 16.46 10.83 1.41
C SER A 65 17.83 11.51 1.29
N LYS A 66 18.31 11.66 0.05
CA LYS A 66 19.59 12.29 -0.30
C LYS A 66 19.40 13.71 -0.79
N THR A 67 18.34 13.96 -1.54
CA THR A 67 17.99 15.28 -2.04
C THR A 67 17.20 16.02 -0.96
N GLN A 68 17.59 17.22 -0.56
CA GLN A 68 16.80 18.00 0.39
C GLN A 68 16.43 19.37 -0.19
N PRO A 69 15.20 19.87 0.04
CA PRO A 69 14.95 21.30 -0.06
C PRO A 69 15.89 22.03 0.93
N LYS A 70 16.43 23.18 0.51
CA LYS A 70 17.55 23.89 1.17
C LYS A 70 17.49 23.83 2.71
N ARG A 71 18.50 23.19 3.33
CA ARG A 71 18.71 23.01 4.79
C ARG A 71 17.68 22.15 5.54
N ALA A 72 16.77 21.46 4.86
CA ALA A 72 15.92 20.48 5.52
C ALA A 72 16.73 19.25 5.96
N ALA A 73 16.39 18.69 7.12
CA ALA A 73 16.94 17.41 7.56
C ALA A 73 16.42 16.27 6.66
N PRO A 74 17.22 15.21 6.44
CA PRO A 74 16.75 14.03 5.74
C PRO A 74 15.53 13.39 6.39
N ILE A 75 14.62 12.93 5.57
CA ILE A 75 13.64 11.91 5.96
C ILE A 75 14.39 10.58 6.01
N THR A 76 14.29 9.90 7.14
CA THR A 76 14.72 8.51 7.33
C THR A 76 13.50 7.62 7.42
N VAL A 77 13.58 6.40 6.88
CA VAL A 77 12.50 5.41 6.90
C VAL A 77 13.06 4.06 7.32
N GLN A 78 12.48 3.48 8.36
CA GLN A 78 12.71 2.09 8.73
C GLN A 78 11.61 1.22 8.10
N LEU A 79 12.01 0.29 7.24
CA LEU A 79 11.11 -0.60 6.50
C LEU A 79 11.20 -2.00 7.11
N THR A 80 10.08 -2.50 7.61
CA THR A 80 9.97 -3.81 8.26
C THR A 80 8.79 -4.58 7.69
N PRO A 81 9.01 -5.56 6.79
CA PRO A 81 7.98 -6.55 6.47
C PRO A 81 7.65 -7.32 7.74
N THR A 82 6.37 -7.53 8.06
CA THR A 82 5.97 -8.23 9.29
C THR A 82 5.09 -9.45 9.05
N GLN A 83 4.57 -9.60 7.84
CA GLN A 83 3.75 -10.74 7.47
C GLN A 83 3.86 -11.03 5.99
N THR A 84 3.95 -12.30 5.63
CA THR A 84 3.91 -12.79 4.26
C THR A 84 2.69 -13.68 4.06
N SER A 85 1.91 -13.40 3.01
CA SER A 85 0.72 -14.14 2.63
C SER A 85 0.81 -14.55 1.17
N LYS A 86 0.31 -15.75 0.85
CA LYS A 86 0.07 -16.20 -0.53
C LYS A 86 -1.43 -16.18 -0.75
N VAL A 87 -1.88 -15.38 -1.72
CA VAL A 87 -3.29 -15.34 -2.14
C VAL A 87 -3.49 -16.20 -3.39
N LYS A 88 -4.68 -16.15 -4.00
CA LYS A 88 -4.98 -16.88 -5.24
C LYS A 88 -3.90 -16.63 -6.31
N ASP A 89 -3.67 -17.66 -7.13
CA ASP A 89 -2.66 -17.69 -8.19
C ASP A 89 -1.21 -17.55 -7.67
N ASP A 90 -0.96 -18.04 -6.44
CA ASP A 90 0.33 -17.96 -5.74
C ASP A 90 0.89 -16.53 -5.62
N ARG A 91 0.02 -15.52 -5.74
CA ARG A 91 0.44 -14.13 -5.63
C ARG A 91 0.91 -13.85 -4.20
N VAL A 92 2.16 -13.45 -4.08
CA VAL A 92 2.77 -13.11 -2.79
C VAL A 92 2.37 -11.68 -2.42
N CYS A 93 1.79 -11.53 -1.24
CA CYS A 93 1.55 -10.23 -0.61
C CYS A 93 2.30 -10.16 0.72
N ARG A 94 2.88 -9.01 1.05
CA ARG A 94 3.58 -8.77 2.31
C ARG A 94 3.06 -7.52 2.98
N PHE A 95 2.86 -7.59 4.29
CA PHE A 95 2.49 -6.43 5.11
C PHE A 95 3.76 -5.69 5.50
N LEU A 96 3.86 -4.44 5.07
CA LEU A 96 5.01 -3.58 5.31
C LEU A 96 4.66 -2.51 6.33
N VAL A 97 5.45 -2.44 7.39
CA VAL A 97 5.47 -1.32 8.32
C VAL A 97 6.62 -0.39 7.93
N ALA A 98 6.33 0.89 7.80
CA ALA A 98 7.30 1.93 7.48
C ALA A 98 7.24 3.03 8.54
N ASP A 99 8.30 3.15 9.34
CA ASP A 99 8.45 4.19 10.36
C ASP A 99 9.30 5.32 9.79
N PHE A 100 8.68 6.46 9.52
CA PHE A 100 9.28 7.68 9.00
C PHE A 100 9.71 8.57 10.16
N ALA A 101 10.83 9.26 9.98
CA ALA A 101 11.26 10.31 10.89
C ALA A 101 11.92 11.46 10.14
N ARG A 102 11.72 12.67 10.66
CA ARG A 102 12.47 13.89 10.33
C ARG A 102 12.45 14.77 11.57
N THR A 103 13.62 15.11 12.10
CA THR A 103 13.78 15.87 13.36
C THR A 103 12.94 15.28 14.50
N SER A 104 11.91 15.97 14.97
CA SER A 104 10.99 15.53 16.03
C SER A 104 9.71 14.88 15.49
N THR A 105 9.46 14.95 14.19
CA THR A 105 8.26 14.38 13.56
C THR A 105 8.50 12.92 13.23
N THR A 106 7.57 12.07 13.63
CA THR A 106 7.57 10.65 13.29
C THR A 106 6.21 10.24 12.76
N GLU A 107 6.20 9.32 11.81
CA GLU A 107 4.97 8.78 11.22
C GLU A 107 5.11 7.30 10.97
N LYS A 108 4.03 6.56 11.21
CA LYS A 108 4.00 5.13 10.97
C LYS A 108 2.96 4.81 9.91
N TRP A 109 3.43 4.19 8.84
CA TRP A 109 2.60 3.74 7.73
C TRP A 109 2.57 2.22 7.67
N GLN A 110 1.40 1.66 7.36
CA GLN A 110 1.21 0.22 7.28
C GLN A 110 0.37 -0.11 6.06
N PHE A 111 0.91 -0.90 5.15
CA PHE A 111 0.21 -1.30 3.93
C PHE A 111 0.57 -2.72 3.52
N TRP A 112 -0.41 -3.41 2.97
CA TRP A 112 -0.17 -4.62 2.20
C TRP A 112 0.40 -4.23 0.83
N PHE A 113 1.47 -4.89 0.42
CA PHE A 113 2.01 -4.83 -0.93
C PHE A 113 1.90 -6.20 -1.56
N CYS A 114 1.39 -6.28 -2.78
CA CYS A 114 1.31 -7.53 -3.54
C CYS A 114 2.25 -7.48 -4.74
N LYS A 115 3.04 -8.54 -4.89
CA LYS A 115 3.93 -8.72 -6.04
C LYS A 115 3.10 -8.94 -7.29
N GLN A 116 3.41 -8.19 -8.32
CA GLN A 116 2.78 -8.26 -9.63
C GLN A 116 3.46 -9.35 -10.48
N PRO A 117 2.82 -9.82 -11.57
CA PRO A 117 3.43 -10.79 -12.49
C PRO A 117 4.76 -10.32 -13.10
N ASP A 118 4.93 -9.01 -13.30
CA ASP A 118 6.18 -8.41 -13.78
C ASP A 118 7.27 -8.27 -12.69
N GLY A 119 7.00 -8.76 -11.47
CA GLY A 119 7.91 -8.70 -10.34
C GLY A 119 7.88 -7.40 -9.54
N THR A 120 7.15 -6.37 -9.99
CA THR A 120 6.98 -5.11 -9.26
C THR A 120 6.09 -5.28 -8.04
N TRP A 121 6.19 -4.39 -7.05
CA TRP A 121 5.32 -4.38 -5.88
C TRP A 121 4.33 -3.23 -5.99
N LYS A 122 3.05 -3.50 -5.73
CA LYS A 122 2.01 -2.47 -5.63
C LYS A 122 1.33 -2.57 -4.27
N ALA A 123 1.05 -1.41 -3.66
CA ALA A 123 0.18 -1.37 -2.50
C ALA A 123 -1.19 -1.94 -2.89
N SER A 124 -1.77 -2.78 -2.04
CA SER A 124 -3.14 -3.26 -2.26
C SER A 124 -4.08 -2.06 -2.10
N SER A 125 -4.86 -1.76 -3.13
CA SER A 125 -6.04 -0.94 -2.95
C SER A 125 -7.06 -1.73 -2.13
N ASN A 126 -7.67 -1.07 -1.14
CA ASN A 126 -8.93 -1.55 -0.55
C ASN A 126 -10.07 -1.40 -1.56
#